data_AF-A0AAW2S141-F1
#
_entry.id   AF-A0AAW2S141-F1
#
_cell.length_a   1.000
_cell.length_b   1.000
_cell.length_c   1.000
_cell.angle_alpha   90.00
_cell.angle_beta   90.00
_cell.angle_gamma   90.00
#
_symmetry.space_group_name_H-M   'P 1'
#
loop_
_entity.id
_entity.type
_entity.pdbx_description
1 polymer ?
#
loop_
_entity_poly.entity_id
_entity_poly.type
_entity_poly.pdbx_seq_one_letter_code
_entity_poly.pdbx_strand_id
1 'polypeptide(L)'
;MAEQSLLVNRVAELETQVRRLMELLGQAPASLPVALFPRIDTLNTTVETLQKIVGEWPDLMGQRVTGAIEEMSILTDGVDVRMETLQAEVNLLKRALGREEDRAPVSKVKVLDPKPFGGARSAKELENFLWDMEAYFQVACILDDEKVSITSMYLTGDAKLWWRTRLSGDASANREKIETWDVLKKELKDQFLPCNTS
;
A
#
# COMPACT_ATOMS: atom_id res chain seq x y z
N MET A 1 28.43 18.83 1.15
CA MET A 1 28.83 19.97 1.99
C MET A 1 30.21 19.77 2.63
N ALA A 2 30.48 18.67 3.35
CA ALA A 2 31.78 18.45 4.00
C ALA A 2 32.99 18.46 3.04
N GLU A 3 32.86 17.88 1.85
CA GLU A 3 33.94 17.83 0.86
C GLU A 3 34.22 19.18 0.18
N GLN A 4 33.19 20.03 -0.01
CA GLN A 4 33.36 21.39 -0.51
C GLN A 4 34.06 22.28 0.51
N SER A 5 33.68 22.20 1.78
CA SER A 5 34.38 22.93 2.85
C SER A 5 35.84 22.50 2.97
N LEU A 6 36.15 21.21 2.75
CA LEU A 6 37.52 20.71 2.74
C LEU A 6 38.34 21.27 1.56
N LEU A 7 37.76 21.32 0.36
CA LEU A 7 38.43 21.87 -0.82
C LEU A 7 38.68 23.37 -0.70
N VAL A 8 37.68 24.15 -0.25
CA VAL A 8 37.83 25.60 -0.02
C VAL A 8 38.91 25.89 1.02
N ASN A 9 38.93 25.13 2.13
CA ASN A 9 39.98 25.27 3.14
C ASN A 9 41.37 24.92 2.61
N ARG A 10 41.49 23.89 1.76
CA ARG A 10 42.78 23.51 1.13
C ARG A 10 43.27 24.56 0.14
N VAL A 11 42.38 25.19 -0.62
CA VAL A 11 42.74 26.29 -1.53
C VAL A 11 43.20 27.51 -0.73
N ALA A 12 42.49 27.88 0.34
CA ALA A 12 42.89 28.98 1.23
C ALA A 12 44.26 28.74 1.91
N GLU A 13 44.54 27.49 2.31
CA GLU A 13 45.84 27.10 2.85
C GLU A 13 46.95 27.23 1.79
N LEU A 14 46.70 26.77 0.55
CA LEU A 14 47.65 26.91 -0.55
C LEU A 14 47.92 28.38 -0.90
N GLU A 15 46.89 29.23 -0.91
CA GLU A 15 47.05 30.68 -1.11
C GLU A 15 47.90 31.31 0.00
N THR A 16 47.72 30.88 1.24
CA THR A 16 48.52 31.35 2.39
C THR A 16 49.98 30.91 2.25
N GLN A 17 50.22 29.67 1.84
CA GLN A 17 51.56 29.14 1.61
C GLN A 17 52.26 29.83 0.44
N VAL A 18 51.56 30.08 -0.67
CA VAL A 18 52.08 30.83 -1.82
C VAL A 18 52.41 32.26 -1.43
N ARG A 19 51.54 32.94 -0.66
CA ARG A 19 51.78 34.31 -0.17
C ARG A 19 53.00 34.38 0.76
N ARG A 20 53.16 33.38 1.64
CA ARG A 20 54.34 33.25 2.51
C ARG A 20 55.62 32.98 1.71
N LEU A 21 55.54 32.18 0.65
CA LEU A 21 56.66 31.98 -0.28
C LEU A 21 57.01 33.28 -1.01
N MET A 22 56.02 34.06 -1.46
CA MET A 22 56.26 35.37 -2.08
C MET A 22 56.90 36.37 -1.11
N GLU A 23 56.50 36.40 0.16
CA GLU A 23 57.14 37.22 1.21
C GLU A 23 58.60 36.80 1.48
N LEU A 24 58.86 35.50 1.54
CA LEU A 24 60.23 34.96 1.68
C LEU A 24 61.10 35.26 0.45
N LEU A 25 60.51 35.29 -0.75
CA LEU A 25 61.17 35.69 -1.99
C LEU A 25 61.38 37.22 -2.08
N GLY A 26 60.54 38.02 -1.42
CA GLY A 26 60.69 39.47 -1.29
C GLY A 26 61.88 39.91 -0.41
N GLN A 27 62.40 39.02 0.43
CA GLN A 27 63.70 39.18 1.14
C GLN A 27 64.92 38.71 0.32
N ALA A 28 64.75 38.56 -1.01
CA ALA A 28 65.66 37.96 -1.98
C ALA A 28 67.16 37.85 -1.58
N PRO A 29 67.71 36.63 -1.39
CA PRO A 29 69.13 36.41 -1.64
C PRO A 29 69.40 36.72 -3.12
N ALA A 30 70.51 37.40 -3.41
CA ALA A 30 70.83 38.03 -4.71
C ALA A 30 70.92 37.11 -5.95
N SER A 31 70.44 35.86 -5.90
CA SER A 31 70.28 35.02 -7.08
C SER A 31 69.24 33.92 -6.82
N LEU A 32 67.98 34.20 -7.14
CA LEU A 32 67.03 33.13 -7.42
C LEU A 32 67.44 32.46 -8.73
N PRO A 33 67.55 31.12 -8.80
CA PRO A 33 67.84 30.43 -10.04
C PRO A 33 66.79 30.78 -11.10
N VAL A 34 67.23 31.29 -12.26
CA VAL A 34 66.36 31.67 -13.39
C VAL A 34 65.38 30.55 -13.80
N ALA A 35 65.74 29.29 -13.54
CA ALA A 35 64.91 28.11 -13.77
C ALA A 35 63.65 28.00 -12.88
N LEU A 36 63.50 28.80 -11.81
CA LEU A 36 62.34 28.76 -10.92
C LEU A 36 61.18 29.64 -11.39
N PHE A 37 61.44 30.73 -12.13
CA PHE A 37 60.39 31.64 -12.60
C PHE A 37 59.34 30.95 -13.49
N PRO A 38 59.71 30.13 -14.50
CA PRO A 38 58.72 29.44 -15.33
C PRO A 38 57.83 28.47 -14.53
N ARG A 39 58.39 27.86 -13.46
CA ARG A 39 57.62 26.96 -12.57
C ARG A 39 56.63 27.73 -11.71
N ILE A 40 56.98 28.93 -11.25
CA ILE A 40 56.08 29.83 -10.52
C ILE A 40 54.95 30.32 -11.43
N ASP A 41 55.25 30.70 -12.67
CA ASP A 41 54.22 31.12 -13.65
C ASP A 41 53.27 29.97 -13.99
N THR A 42 53.81 28.77 -14.17
CA THR A 42 52.98 27.56 -14.36
C THR A 42 52.09 27.32 -13.13
N LEU A 43 52.63 27.49 -11.92
CA LEU A 43 51.85 27.27 -10.70
C LEU A 43 50.74 28.33 -10.55
N ASN A 44 51.03 29.59 -10.81
CA ASN A 44 50.04 30.68 -10.79
C ASN A 44 48.91 30.43 -11.79
N THR A 45 49.24 30.06 -13.03
CA THR A 45 48.22 29.74 -14.05
C THR A 45 47.38 28.52 -13.63
N THR A 46 47.97 27.49 -13.02
CA THR A 46 47.17 26.38 -12.48
C THR A 46 46.26 26.80 -11.34
N VAL A 47 46.71 27.67 -10.44
CA VAL A 47 45.87 28.19 -9.34
C VAL A 47 44.70 29.01 -9.90
N GLU A 48 44.93 29.87 -10.87
CA GLU A 48 43.88 30.66 -11.53
C GLU A 48 42.83 29.76 -12.20
N THR A 49 43.27 28.71 -12.92
CA THR A 49 42.34 27.74 -13.53
C THR A 49 41.53 26.98 -12.49
N LEU A 50 42.15 26.57 -11.37
CA LEU A 50 41.47 25.88 -10.29
C LEU A 50 40.49 26.80 -9.56
N GLN A 51 40.85 28.05 -9.30
CA GLN A 51 39.95 29.04 -8.71
C GLN A 51 38.72 29.27 -9.58
N LYS A 52 38.91 29.36 -10.91
CA LYS A 52 37.78 29.48 -11.85
C LYS A 52 36.87 28.25 -11.77
N ILE A 53 37.44 27.04 -11.86
CA ILE A 53 36.67 25.80 -11.78
C ILE A 53 35.91 25.75 -10.46
N VAL A 54 36.59 25.97 -9.33
CA VAL A 54 36.01 25.98 -7.96
C VAL A 54 34.89 27.03 -7.84
N GLY A 55 35.06 28.21 -8.45
CA GLY A 55 34.07 29.28 -8.47
C GLY A 55 32.80 28.97 -9.27
N GLU A 56 32.85 28.06 -10.24
CA GLU A 56 31.70 27.63 -11.05
C GLU A 56 30.86 26.52 -10.38
N TRP A 57 31.39 25.82 -9.36
CA TRP A 57 30.66 24.75 -8.67
C TRP A 57 29.36 25.19 -7.97
N PRO A 58 29.29 26.35 -7.29
CA PRO A 58 28.05 26.80 -6.64
C PRO A 58 26.90 26.95 -7.63
N ASP A 59 27.16 27.54 -8.81
CA ASP A 59 26.15 27.75 -9.84
C ASP A 59 25.72 26.43 -10.48
N LEU A 60 26.68 25.55 -10.81
CA LEU A 60 26.40 24.24 -11.38
C LEU A 60 25.59 23.36 -10.41
N MET A 61 25.95 23.36 -9.13
CA MET A 61 25.19 22.65 -8.10
C MET A 61 23.82 23.27 -7.89
N GLY A 62 23.72 24.61 -7.92
CA GLY A 62 22.46 25.34 -7.87
C GLY A 62 21.52 24.92 -8.99
N GLN A 63 21.99 24.95 -10.25
CA GLN A 63 21.20 24.52 -11.41
C GLN A 63 20.73 23.07 -11.31
N ARG A 64 21.59 22.16 -10.84
CA ARG A 64 21.20 20.74 -10.65
C ARG A 64 20.12 20.59 -9.58
N VAL A 65 20.23 21.31 -8.47
CA VAL A 65 19.23 21.28 -7.39
C VAL A 65 17.92 21.89 -7.88
N THR A 66 17.95 23.04 -8.55
CA THR A 66 16.77 23.69 -9.11
C THR A 66 16.07 22.79 -10.13
N GLY A 67 16.81 22.19 -11.07
CA GLY A 67 16.23 21.25 -12.03
C GLY A 67 15.58 20.04 -11.37
N ALA A 68 16.22 19.45 -10.34
CA ALA A 68 15.63 18.36 -9.58
C ALA A 68 14.33 18.77 -8.84
N ILE A 69 14.25 20.00 -8.34
CA ILE A 69 13.04 20.55 -7.70
C ILE A 69 11.92 20.73 -8.74
N GLU A 70 12.23 21.27 -9.92
CA GLU A 70 11.27 21.46 -11.00
C GLU A 70 10.72 20.13 -11.51
N GLU A 71 11.57 19.13 -11.74
CA GLU A 71 11.15 17.77 -12.11
C GLU A 71 10.26 17.14 -11.04
N MET A 72 10.62 17.27 -9.76
CA MET A 72 9.82 16.75 -8.66
C MET A 72 8.47 17.46 -8.56
N SER A 73 8.40 18.76 -8.85
CA SER A 73 7.15 19.51 -8.92
C SER A 73 6.23 18.97 -10.02
N ILE A 74 6.75 18.76 -11.23
CA ILE A 74 5.98 18.19 -12.35
C ILE A 74 5.42 16.80 -12.00
N LEU A 75 6.23 15.96 -11.35
CA LEU A 75 5.79 14.64 -10.90
C LEU A 75 4.70 14.72 -9.84
N THR A 76 4.82 15.67 -8.90
CA THR A 76 3.83 15.88 -7.83
C THR A 76 2.49 16.35 -8.40
N ASP A 77 2.51 17.34 -9.30
CA ASP A 77 1.30 17.81 -10.00
C ASP A 77 0.61 16.66 -10.76
N GLY A 78 1.40 15.80 -11.42
CA GLY A 78 0.89 14.62 -12.11
C GLY A 78 0.30 13.56 -11.18
N VAL A 79 0.74 13.48 -9.92
CA VAL A 79 0.11 12.63 -8.90
C VAL A 79 -1.22 13.23 -8.46
N ASP A 80 -1.27 14.54 -8.21
CA ASP A 80 -2.49 15.22 -7.75
C ASP A 80 -3.62 15.10 -8.77
N VAL A 81 -3.35 15.33 -10.06
CA VAL A 81 -4.35 15.15 -11.13
C VAL A 81 -4.89 13.73 -11.18
N ARG A 82 -4.02 12.72 -11.01
CA ARG A 82 -4.46 11.31 -10.99
C ARG A 82 -5.28 11.00 -9.74
N MET A 83 -4.92 11.57 -8.59
CA MET A 83 -5.68 11.39 -7.36
C MET A 83 -7.07 12.02 -7.47
N GLU A 84 -7.19 13.23 -8.02
CA GLU A 84 -8.48 13.88 -8.29
C GLU A 84 -9.34 13.04 -9.25
N THR A 85 -8.72 12.49 -10.30
CA THR A 85 -9.40 11.61 -11.26
C THR A 85 -9.94 10.34 -10.58
N LEU A 86 -9.09 9.65 -9.82
CA LEU A 86 -9.51 8.45 -9.07
C LEU A 86 -10.58 8.77 -8.03
N GLN A 87 -10.47 9.91 -7.35
CA GLN A 87 -11.49 10.36 -6.40
C GLN A 87 -12.84 10.60 -7.09
N ALA A 88 -12.84 11.17 -8.30
CA ALA A 88 -14.03 11.35 -9.11
C ALA A 88 -14.63 10.01 -9.58
N GLU A 89 -13.80 9.07 -10.05
CA GLU A 89 -14.23 7.73 -10.45
C GLU A 89 -14.84 6.94 -9.28
N VAL A 90 -14.19 6.97 -8.11
CA VAL A 90 -14.72 6.34 -6.89
C VAL A 90 -16.06 6.96 -6.50
N ASN A 91 -16.20 8.29 -6.58
CA ASN A 91 -17.46 8.97 -6.28
C ASN A 91 -18.57 8.60 -7.29
N LEU A 92 -18.23 8.44 -8.58
CA LEU A 92 -19.16 7.98 -9.60
C LEU A 92 -19.61 6.54 -9.33
N LEU A 93 -18.68 5.65 -9.00
CA LEU A 93 -18.97 4.26 -8.64
C LEU A 93 -19.84 4.17 -7.38
N LYS A 94 -19.56 4.98 -6.34
CA LYS A 94 -20.39 5.08 -5.13
C LYS A 94 -21.83 5.50 -5.45
N ARG A 95 -22.02 6.48 -6.35
CA ARG A 95 -23.34 6.92 -6.84
C ARG A 95 -24.05 5.83 -7.63
N ALA A 96 -23.35 5.17 -8.55
CA ALA A 96 -23.90 4.08 -9.36
C ALA A 96 -24.31 2.86 -8.51
N LEU A 97 -23.57 2.59 -7.43
CA LEU A 97 -23.86 1.52 -6.47
C LEU A 97 -24.93 1.91 -5.44
N GLY A 98 -25.47 3.13 -5.46
CA GLY A 98 -26.52 3.58 -4.54
C GLY A 98 -26.09 3.64 -3.07
N ARG A 99 -24.79 3.76 -2.78
CA ARG A 99 -24.28 4.02 -1.43
C ARG A 99 -24.07 5.52 -1.24
N GLU A 100 -25.16 6.25 -1.05
CA GLU A 100 -25.09 7.52 -0.34
C GLU A 100 -24.85 7.25 1.15
N GLU A 101 -23.96 8.03 1.75
CA GLU A 101 -23.64 7.98 3.17
C GLU A 101 -24.75 8.58 4.05
N ASP A 102 -25.87 8.95 3.44
CA ASP A 102 -27.18 9.02 4.08
C ASP A 102 -27.98 7.79 3.65
N ARG A 103 -28.36 6.94 4.61
CA ARG A 103 -29.37 5.88 4.38
C ARG A 103 -30.73 6.54 4.08
N ALA A 104 -30.90 7.07 2.87
CA ALA A 104 -32.21 7.08 2.25
C ALA A 104 -32.62 5.61 2.11
N PRO A 105 -33.86 5.24 2.48
CA PRO A 105 -34.25 3.85 2.51
C PRO A 105 -34.17 3.35 1.06
N VAL A 106 -33.15 2.53 0.77
CA VAL A 106 -33.19 1.55 -0.32
C VAL A 106 -34.62 1.07 -0.31
N SER A 107 -35.34 1.33 -1.40
CA SER A 107 -36.72 0.89 -1.59
C SER A 107 -36.82 -0.48 -0.94
N LYS A 108 -37.52 -0.57 0.20
CA LYS A 108 -37.56 -1.77 1.03
C LYS A 108 -38.32 -2.81 0.22
N VAL A 109 -37.68 -3.38 -0.79
CA VAL A 109 -37.94 -4.75 -1.20
C VAL A 109 -37.63 -5.50 0.08
N LYS A 110 -38.68 -5.75 0.84
CA LYS A 110 -38.61 -6.50 2.08
C LYS A 110 -38.17 -7.87 1.61
N VAL A 111 -36.87 -8.13 1.70
CA VAL A 111 -36.31 -9.44 1.39
C VAL A 111 -37.13 -10.41 2.23
N LEU A 112 -37.81 -11.34 1.56
CA LEU A 112 -38.67 -12.26 2.26
C LEU A 112 -37.76 -13.14 3.11
N ASP A 113 -37.99 -13.14 4.42
CA ASP A 113 -37.25 -13.99 5.34
C ASP A 113 -37.52 -15.45 4.96
N PRO A 114 -36.47 -16.28 4.79
CA PRO A 114 -36.63 -17.69 4.52
C PRO A 114 -37.45 -18.37 5.61
N LYS A 115 -38.21 -19.40 5.22
CA LYS A 115 -38.93 -20.22 6.19
C LYS A 115 -37.92 -20.96 7.07
N PRO A 116 -38.01 -20.89 8.41
CA PRO A 116 -37.12 -21.65 9.28
C PRO A 116 -37.25 -23.17 9.06
N PHE A 117 -36.12 -23.88 9.14
CA PHE A 117 -36.10 -25.33 9.01
C PHE A 117 -36.17 -25.98 10.40
N GLY A 118 -37.17 -26.84 10.61
CA GLY A 118 -37.44 -27.50 11.89
C GLY A 118 -36.69 -28.81 12.11
N GLY A 119 -36.00 -29.34 11.09
CA GLY A 119 -35.37 -30.66 11.16
C GLY A 119 -36.26 -31.81 10.69
N ALA A 120 -37.28 -31.54 9.88
CA ALA A 120 -38.10 -32.60 9.29
C ALA A 120 -37.23 -33.52 8.41
N ARG A 121 -37.36 -34.85 8.57
CA ARG A 121 -36.69 -35.84 7.72
C ARG A 121 -37.36 -35.98 6.36
N SER A 122 -37.43 -34.88 5.62
CA SER A 122 -38.12 -34.75 4.35
C SER A 122 -37.20 -34.08 3.34
N ALA A 123 -36.86 -34.81 2.27
CA ALA A 123 -36.05 -34.26 1.19
C ALA A 123 -36.65 -32.98 0.61
N LYS A 124 -37.98 -32.94 0.46
CA LYS A 124 -38.69 -31.78 -0.06
C LYS A 124 -38.50 -30.55 0.83
N GLU A 125 -38.68 -30.69 2.15
CA GLU A 125 -38.59 -29.54 3.05
C GLU A 125 -37.14 -29.03 3.17
N LEU A 126 -36.18 -29.96 3.22
CA LEU A 126 -34.77 -29.60 3.29
C LEU A 126 -34.30 -28.90 2.00
N GLU A 127 -34.60 -29.44 0.83
CA GLU A 127 -34.17 -28.83 -0.45
C GLU A 127 -34.85 -27.48 -0.66
N ASN A 128 -36.13 -27.32 -0.30
CA ASN A 128 -36.79 -26.03 -0.34
C ASN A 128 -36.10 -25.00 0.59
N PHE A 129 -35.74 -25.40 1.81
CA PHE A 129 -35.01 -24.53 2.73
C PHE A 129 -33.66 -24.09 2.18
N LEU A 130 -32.88 -25.01 1.62
CA LEU A 130 -31.57 -24.70 1.04
C LEU A 130 -31.70 -23.76 -0.15
N TRP A 131 -32.71 -23.98 -1.00
CA TRP A 131 -33.00 -23.11 -2.13
C TRP A 131 -33.40 -21.69 -1.67
N ASP A 132 -34.30 -21.59 -0.69
CA ASP A 132 -34.74 -20.31 -0.13
C ASP A 132 -33.57 -19.54 0.51
N MET A 133 -32.63 -20.24 1.18
CA MET A 133 -31.40 -19.65 1.71
C MET A 133 -30.47 -19.13 0.61
N GLU A 134 -30.25 -19.92 -0.45
CA GLU A 134 -29.42 -19.52 -1.58
C GLU A 134 -29.99 -18.25 -2.25
N ALA A 135 -31.31 -18.22 -2.46
CA ALA A 135 -32.01 -17.05 -3.00
C ALA A 135 -31.90 -15.84 -2.06
N TYR A 136 -32.05 -16.05 -0.75
CA TYR A 136 -31.88 -15.01 0.25
C TYR A 136 -30.47 -14.43 0.24
N PHE A 137 -29.42 -15.25 0.17
CA PHE A 137 -28.04 -14.78 0.09
C PHE A 137 -27.78 -13.91 -1.14
N GLN A 138 -28.36 -14.29 -2.29
CA GLN A 138 -28.25 -13.51 -3.52
C GLN A 138 -28.94 -12.15 -3.42
N VAL A 139 -30.18 -12.13 -2.91
CA VAL A 139 -30.97 -10.89 -2.82
C VAL A 139 -30.47 -9.96 -1.70
N ALA A 140 -30.01 -10.53 -0.58
CA ALA A 140 -29.48 -9.78 0.55
C ALA A 140 -27.97 -9.49 0.46
N CYS A 141 -27.30 -9.90 -0.63
CA CYS A 141 -25.87 -9.72 -0.87
C CYS A 141 -24.99 -10.20 0.31
N ILE A 142 -25.28 -11.39 0.84
CA ILE A 142 -24.57 -11.97 1.98
C ILE A 142 -23.21 -12.53 1.55
N LEU A 143 -22.16 -12.24 2.34
CA LEU A 143 -20.81 -12.73 2.11
C LEU A 143 -20.65 -14.21 2.47
N ASP A 144 -19.75 -14.92 1.80
CA ASP A 144 -19.60 -16.37 1.94
C ASP A 144 -19.24 -16.83 3.37
N ASP A 145 -18.45 -16.03 4.09
CA ASP A 145 -18.03 -16.27 5.47
C ASP A 145 -19.16 -16.06 6.50
N GLU A 146 -20.22 -15.35 6.12
CA GLU A 146 -21.38 -15.10 6.99
C GLU A 146 -22.51 -16.12 6.79
N LYS A 147 -22.53 -16.85 5.66
CA LYS A 147 -23.62 -17.77 5.27
C LYS A 147 -23.93 -18.83 6.32
N VAL A 148 -22.90 -19.47 6.89
CA VAL A 148 -23.06 -20.51 7.92
C VAL A 148 -23.68 -19.94 9.19
N SER A 149 -23.17 -18.80 9.65
CA SER A 149 -23.67 -18.10 10.84
C SER A 149 -25.14 -17.70 10.65
N ILE A 150 -25.48 -17.10 9.52
CA ILE A 150 -26.85 -16.67 9.21
C ILE A 150 -27.79 -17.87 9.09
N THR A 151 -27.41 -18.93 8.36
CA THR A 151 -28.25 -20.14 8.23
C THR A 151 -28.59 -20.73 9.59
N SER A 152 -27.62 -20.74 10.51
CA SER A 152 -27.82 -21.27 11.86
C SER A 152 -28.93 -20.56 12.64
N MET A 153 -29.19 -19.28 12.34
CA MET A 153 -30.27 -18.50 12.95
C MET A 153 -31.66 -18.96 12.50
N TYR A 154 -31.76 -19.54 11.30
CA TYR A 154 -32.98 -20.08 10.72
C TYR A 154 -33.18 -21.58 10.98
N LEU A 155 -32.26 -22.22 11.69
CA LEU A 155 -32.48 -23.56 12.22
C LEU A 155 -33.34 -23.48 13.48
N THR A 156 -34.35 -24.36 13.53
CA THR A 156 -35.31 -24.47 14.63
C THR A 156 -35.54 -25.95 14.96
N GLY A 157 -36.24 -26.23 16.07
CA GLY A 157 -36.58 -27.59 16.47
C GLY A 157 -35.37 -28.53 16.53
N ASP A 158 -35.51 -29.69 15.90
CA ASP A 158 -34.50 -30.75 15.87
C ASP A 158 -33.24 -30.36 15.09
N ALA A 159 -33.39 -29.51 14.06
CA ALA A 159 -32.24 -28.98 13.32
C ALA A 159 -31.35 -28.08 14.21
N LYS A 160 -31.95 -27.26 15.07
CA LYS A 160 -31.20 -26.41 16.00
C LYS A 160 -30.52 -27.23 17.10
N LEU A 161 -31.16 -28.30 17.56
CA LEU A 161 -30.55 -29.23 18.51
C LEU A 161 -29.34 -29.93 17.90
N TRP A 162 -29.49 -30.47 16.68
CA TRP A 162 -28.39 -31.07 15.94
C TRP A 162 -27.22 -30.10 15.76
N TRP A 163 -27.48 -28.84 15.34
CA TRP A 163 -26.44 -27.82 15.17
C TRP A 163 -25.64 -27.58 16.46
N ARG A 164 -26.31 -27.48 17.62
CA ARG A 164 -25.65 -27.32 18.92
C ARG A 164 -24.80 -28.54 19.28
N THR A 165 -25.32 -29.75 19.06
CA THR A 165 -24.57 -30.98 19.26
C THR A 165 -23.36 -31.06 18.34
N ARG A 166 -23.48 -30.62 17.09
CA ARG A 166 -22.40 -30.61 16.10
C ARG A 166 -21.27 -29.67 16.53
N LEU A 167 -21.59 -28.47 17.00
CA LEU A 167 -20.62 -27.50 17.52
C LEU A 167 -19.92 -27.98 18.81
N SER A 168 -20.64 -28.69 19.68
CA SER A 168 -20.05 -29.22 20.92
C SER A 168 -19.24 -30.51 20.71
N GLY A 169 -19.57 -31.28 19.65
CA GLY A 169 -18.92 -32.55 19.31
C GLY A 169 -17.62 -32.43 18.50
N ASP A 170 -17.29 -31.23 17.99
CA ASP A 170 -16.07 -30.96 17.22
C ASP A 170 -14.77 -31.18 18.02
N ALA A 171 -14.83 -31.15 19.36
CA ALA A 171 -13.66 -31.36 20.21
C ALA A 171 -13.26 -32.85 20.36
N SER A 172 -14.15 -33.80 20.04
CA SER A 172 -13.96 -35.22 20.34
C SER A 172 -14.11 -36.17 19.14
N ALA A 173 -14.67 -35.71 18.03
CA ALA A 173 -14.81 -36.49 16.81
C ALA A 173 -13.95 -35.87 15.69
N ASN A 174 -13.16 -36.69 14.98
CA ASN A 174 -12.34 -36.34 13.81
C ASN A 174 -13.19 -35.92 12.59
N ARG A 175 -14.18 -35.04 12.78
CA ARG A 175 -15.08 -34.55 11.74
C ARG A 175 -14.60 -33.19 11.23
N GLU A 176 -14.83 -32.94 9.94
CA GLU A 176 -14.51 -31.67 9.28
C GLU A 176 -15.31 -30.51 9.91
N LYS A 177 -14.68 -29.35 10.08
CA LYS A 177 -15.33 -28.17 10.67
C LYS A 177 -16.30 -27.55 9.66
N ILE A 178 -17.51 -27.19 10.11
CA ILE A 178 -18.51 -26.54 9.26
C ILE A 178 -18.21 -25.05 9.14
N GLU A 179 -17.26 -24.69 8.27
CA GLU A 179 -16.87 -23.29 8.00
C GLU A 179 -17.45 -22.74 6.70
N THR A 180 -17.88 -23.59 5.78
CA THR A 180 -18.36 -23.18 4.46
C THR A 180 -19.80 -23.61 4.24
N TRP A 181 -20.49 -22.88 3.34
CA TRP A 181 -21.86 -23.19 2.93
C TRP A 181 -22.00 -24.61 2.35
N ASP A 182 -21.04 -25.06 1.56
CA ASP A 182 -21.09 -26.38 0.94
C ASP A 182 -20.93 -27.52 1.95
N VAL A 183 -20.05 -27.35 2.95
CA VAL A 183 -19.91 -28.31 4.05
C VAL A 183 -21.21 -28.37 4.86
N LEU A 184 -21.83 -27.22 5.15
CA LEU A 184 -23.11 -27.16 5.86
C LEU A 184 -24.24 -27.86 5.08
N LYS A 185 -24.35 -27.60 3.77
CA LYS A 185 -25.35 -28.27 2.91
C LYS A 185 -25.20 -29.78 2.94
N LYS A 186 -23.96 -30.27 2.81
CA LYS A 186 -23.66 -31.71 2.85
C LYS A 186 -24.08 -32.33 4.18
N GLU A 187 -23.66 -31.74 5.29
CA GLU A 187 -23.99 -32.23 6.64
C GLU A 187 -25.51 -32.21 6.93
N LEU A 188 -26.21 -31.15 6.50
CA LEU A 188 -27.67 -31.08 6.64
C LEU A 188 -28.37 -32.18 5.82
N LYS A 189 -27.89 -32.46 4.60
CA LYS A 189 -28.40 -33.55 3.77
C LYS A 189 -28.14 -34.91 4.41
N ASP A 190 -26.93 -35.15 4.88
CA ASP A 190 -26.56 -36.40 5.54
C ASP A 190 -27.40 -36.66 6.81
N GLN A 191 -27.75 -35.60 7.55
CA GLN A 191 -28.50 -35.71 8.80
C GLN A 191 -30.02 -35.86 8.61
N PHE A 192 -30.61 -35.14 7.64
CA PHE A 192 -32.06 -34.98 7.51
C PHE A 192 -32.66 -35.63 6.26
N LEU A 193 -31.87 -36.20 5.36
CA LEU A 193 -32.41 -37.09 4.34
C LEU A 193 -32.63 -38.48 4.92
N PRO A 194 -33.78 -39.12 4.66
CA PRO A 194 -33.97 -40.51 5.03
C PRO A 194 -32.98 -41.38 4.26
N CYS A 195 -32.17 -42.16 4.97
CA CYS A 195 -31.41 -43.25 4.35
C CYS A 195 -32.41 -44.24 3.75
N ASN A 196 -32.43 -44.37 2.43
CA ASN A 196 -33.13 -45.46 1.77
C ASN A 196 -32.36 -46.77 2.00
N THR A 197 -32.48 -47.36 3.19
CA THR A 197 -32.24 -48.80 3.36
C THR A 197 -33.51 -49.52 2.91
N SER A 198 -33.44 -50.16 1.74
CA SER A 198 -34.41 -51.19 1.33
C SER A 198 -34.49 -52.34 2.32
#